data_AF-A0A7V9CFA6-F1
#
_entry.id   AF-A0A7V9CFA6-F1
#
_cell.length_a   1.000
_cell.length_b   1.000
_cell.length_c   1.000
_cell.angle_alpha   90.00
_cell.angle_beta   90.00
_cell.angle_gamma   90.00
#
_symmetry.space_group_name_H-M   'P 1'
#
loop_
_entity.id
_entity.type
_entity.pdbx_description
1 polymer ?
#
loop_
_entity_poly.entity_id
_entity_poly.type
_entity_poly.pdbx_seq_one_letter_code
_entity_poly.pdbx_strand_id
1 'polypeptide(L)' 'MSDTSELLIATEAFVRDLVLPGVAAWDREDALPEKATAALDALNLTGALVAREHGGPGYTVAGLVPVW' A
#
# COMPACT_ATOMS: atom_id res chain seq x y z
N MET A 1 -8.58 13.31 11.43
CA MET A 1 -7.95 11.99 11.27
C MET A 1 -6.47 12.22 11.00
N SER A 2 -5.57 11.29 11.36
CA SER A 2 -4.16 11.43 10.96
C SER A 2 -3.97 10.89 9.54
N ASP A 3 -3.00 11.41 8.80
CA ASP A 3 -2.63 10.94 7.45
C ASP A 3 -2.42 9.41 7.42
N THR A 4 -1.86 8.85 8.50
CA THR A 4 -1.64 7.41 8.67
C THR A 4 -2.95 6.62 8.82
N SER A 5 -3.95 7.14 9.53
CA SER A 5 -5.27 6.49 9.63
C SER A 5 -6.00 6.47 8.30
N GLU A 6 -5.88 7.52 7.49
CA GLU A 6 -6.46 7.58 6.15
C GLU A 6 -5.78 6.58 5.20
N LEU A 7 -4.45 6.49 5.27
CA LEU A 7 -3.68 5.50 4.53
C LEU A 7 -4.06 4.05 4.91
N LEU A 8 -4.27 3.78 6.21
CA LEU A 8 -4.71 2.46 6.67
C LEU A 8 -6.06 2.09 6.06
N ILE A 9 -7.05 2.98 6.13
CA ILE A 9 -8.38 2.76 5.55
C ILE A 9 -8.29 2.50 4.03
N ALA A 10 -7.48 3.29 3.33
CA ALA A 10 -7.29 3.13 1.89
C ALA A 10 -6.57 1.80 1.55
N THR A 11 -5.61 1.40 2.38
CA THR A 11 -4.90 0.11 2.25
C THR A 11 -5.85 -1.06 2.51
N GLU A 12 -6.70 -0.99 3.54
CA GLU A 12 -7.71 -2.02 3.82
C GLU A 12 -8.73 -2.15 2.67
N ALA A 13 -9.14 -1.03 2.08
CA ALA A 13 -10.01 -1.04 0.91
C ALA A 13 -9.33 -1.68 -0.32
N PHE A 14 -8.08 -1.30 -0.62
CA PHE A 14 -7.28 -1.92 -1.67
C PHE A 14 -7.15 -3.44 -1.47
N VAL A 15 -6.84 -3.87 -0.25
CA VAL A 15 -6.72 -5.29 0.07
C VAL A 15 -8.05 -6.02 -0.14
N ARG A 16 -9.13 -5.50 0.45
CA ARG A 16 -10.46 -6.10 0.36
C ARG A 16 -10.97 -6.21 -1.07
N ASP A 17 -10.84 -5.13 -1.84
CA ASP A 17 -11.54 -4.99 -3.11
C ASP A 17 -10.71 -5.52 -4.30
N LEU A 18 -9.37 -5.55 -4.18
CA LEU A 18 -8.49 -5.95 -5.27
C LEU A 18 -7.59 -7.15 -4.96
N VAL A 19 -6.98 -7.19 -3.77
CA VAL A 19 -6.00 -8.25 -3.43
C VAL A 19 -6.70 -9.55 -3.08
N LEU A 20 -7.62 -9.55 -2.11
CA LEU A 20 -8.27 -10.77 -1.62
C LEU A 20 -8.96 -11.59 -2.74
N PRO A 21 -9.65 -10.98 -3.72
CA PRO A 21 -10.25 -11.73 -4.81
C PRO A 21 -9.23 -12.36 -5.78
N GLY A 22 -8.01 -11.84 -5.87
CA GLY A 22 -7.03 -12.21 -6.90
C GLY A 22 -5.79 -12.95 -6.39
N VAL A 23 -5.43 -12.82 -5.11
CA VAL A 23 -4.11 -13.21 -4.57
C VAL A 23 -3.76 -14.69 -4.81
N ALA A 24 -4.73 -15.60 -4.76
CA ALA A 24 -4.49 -17.03 -5.00
C ALA A 24 -4.10 -17.34 -6.46
N ALA A 25 -4.57 -16.55 -7.42
CA ALA A 25 -4.17 -16.69 -8.82
C ALA A 25 -2.78 -16.08 -9.04
N TRP A 26 -2.52 -14.91 -8.44
CA TRP A 26 -1.24 -14.19 -8.57
C TRP A 26 -0.08 -14.98 -7.98
N ASP A 27 -0.32 -15.65 -6.85
CA ASP A 27 0.64 -16.57 -6.23
C ASP A 27 0.96 -17.76 -7.15
N ARG A 28 -0.07 -18.39 -7.72
CA ARG A 28 0.11 -19.52 -8.66
C ARG A 28 0.87 -19.12 -9.92
N GLU A 29 0.60 -17.93 -10.43
CA GLU A 29 1.14 -17.40 -11.68
C GLU A 29 2.48 -16.69 -11.48
N ASP A 30 2.93 -16.51 -10.23
CA ASP A 30 4.10 -15.72 -9.83
C ASP A 30 4.10 -14.32 -10.48
N ALA A 31 2.93 -13.69 -10.54
CA ALA A 31 2.72 -12.45 -11.28
C ALA A 31 1.74 -11.51 -10.58
N LEU A 32 2.19 -10.29 -10.30
CA LEU A 32 1.32 -9.20 -9.83
C LEU A 32 0.69 -8.48 -11.04
N PRO A 33 -0.65 -8.37 -11.12
CA PRO A 33 -1.27 -7.69 -12.24
C PRO A 33 -1.04 -6.18 -12.18
N GLU A 34 -0.91 -5.55 -13.35
CA GLU A 34 -0.64 -4.10 -13.50
C GLU A 34 -1.61 -3.23 -12.70
N LYS A 35 -2.90 -3.59 -12.65
CA LYS A 35 -3.92 -2.88 -11.86
C LYS A 35 -3.60 -2.84 -10.36
N ALA A 36 -2.95 -3.87 -9.81
CA ALA A 36 -2.55 -3.90 -8.41
C ALA A 36 -1.31 -3.03 -8.18
N THR A 37 -0.34 -3.05 -9.09
CA THR A 37 0.82 -2.14 -9.07
C THR A 37 0.38 -0.68 -9.15
N ALA A 38 -0.49 -0.34 -10.11
CA ALA A 38 -1.01 1.01 -10.28
C ALA A 38 -1.78 1.51 -9.04
N ALA A 39 -2.52 0.62 -8.36
CA ALA A 39 -3.21 0.97 -7.12
C ALA A 39 -2.24 1.20 -5.95
N LEU A 40 -1.15 0.43 -5.84
CA LEU A 40 -0.10 0.67 -4.85
C LEU A 40 0.61 2.02 -5.08
N ASP A 41 0.89 2.36 -6.33
CA ASP A 41 1.49 3.63 -6.71
C ASP A 41 0.55 4.81 -6.43
N ALA A 42 -0.74 4.66 -6.69
CA ALA A 42 -1.75 5.67 -6.37
C ALA A 42 -1.85 5.95 -4.86
N LEU A 43 -1.59 4.95 -4.02
CA LEU A 43 -1.49 5.10 -2.56
C LEU A 43 -0.13 5.65 -2.10
N ASN A 44 0.83 5.80 -3.01
CA ASN A 44 2.23 6.14 -2.74
C ASN A 44 2.87 5.25 -1.65
N LEU A 45 2.40 4.00 -1.54
CA LEU A 45 2.87 3.05 -0.52
C LEU A 45 4.33 2.63 -0.76
N THR A 46 4.74 2.54 -2.03
CA THR A 46 6.11 2.22 -2.44
C THR A 46 7.11 3.32 -2.06
N GLY A 47 6.64 4.57 -1.96
CA GLY A 47 7.40 5.72 -1.51
C GLY A 47 7.16 6.12 -0.05
N ALA A 48 6.40 5.34 0.74
CA ALA A 48 5.86 5.77 2.02
C ALA A 48 6.90 6.33 3.02
N LEU A 49 8.10 5.79 3.03
CA LEU A 49 9.20 6.19 3.91
C LEU A 49 10.12 7.28 3.31
N VAL A 50 9.97 7.58 2.02
CA VAL A 50 10.78 8.59 1.33
C VAL A 50 10.43 9.96 1.90
N ALA A 51 11.46 10.75 2.22
CA ALA A 51 11.29 12.08 2.77
C ALA A 51 10.50 12.99 1.80
N ARG A 52 9.77 13.96 2.38
CA ARG A 52 8.93 14.90 1.61
C ARG A 52 9.72 15.74 0.61
N GLU A 53 10.96 16.09 0.94
CA GLU A 53 11.89 16.79 0.04
C GLU A 53 12.28 15.99 -1.22
N HIS A 54 12.01 14.68 -1.23
CA HIS A 54 12.20 13.80 -2.38
C HIS A 54 10.87 13.35 -3.02
N GLY A 55 9.75 13.95 -2.62
CA GLY A 55 8.42 13.68 -3.17
C GLY A 55 7.66 12.52 -2.50
N GLY A 56 8.20 11.94 -1.43
CA GLY A 56 7.50 10.91 -0.66
C GLY A 56 6.63 11.46 0.47
N PRO A 57 5.84 10.63 1.16
CA PRO A 57 4.99 11.07 2.27
C PRO A 57 5.77 11.34 3.57
N GLY A 58 6.94 10.72 3.74
CA GLY A 58 7.80 10.84 4.92
C GLY A 58 7.27 10.14 6.17
N TYR A 59 6.54 9.03 6.01
CA TYR A 59 6.07 8.24 7.16
C TYR A 59 7.23 7.53 7.86
N THR A 60 7.02 7.17 9.12
CA THR A 60 7.95 6.31 9.87
C THR A 60 7.47 4.87 9.86
N VAL A 61 8.40 3.93 10.03
CA VAL A 61 8.05 2.49 10.16
C VAL A 61 7.05 2.27 11.30
N ALA A 62 7.27 2.90 12.45
CA ALA A 62 6.36 2.81 13.60
C ALA A 62 4.96 3.40 13.32
N GLY A 63 4.87 4.35 12.40
CA GLY A 63 3.57 4.86 11.92
C GLY A 63 2.86 3.87 11.00
N LEU A 64 3.59 3.11 10.19
CA LEU A 64 3.00 2.19 9.21
C LEU A 64 2.68 0.80 9.77
N VAL A 65 3.50 0.30 10.70
CA VAL A 65 3.41 -1.06 11.20
C VAL A 65 3.33 -1.00 12.73
N PRO A 66 2.13 -1.14 13.33
CA PRO A 66 1.96 -0.92 14.76
C PRO A 66 2.61 -2.00 15.65
N VAL A 67 3.11 -3.11 15.10
CA VAL A 67 3.79 -4.18 15.85
C VAL A 67 4.73 -4.98 14.94
N TRP A 68 5.94 -5.30 15.42
CA TRP A 68 6.80 -6.37 14.91
C TRP A 68 6.84 -7.51 15.93
#